data_AF-A0A6L3AJY8-F1
#
_entry.id   AF-A0A6L3AJY8-F1
#
_cell.length_a   1.000
_cell.length_b   1.000
_cell.length_c   1.000
_cell.angle_alpha   90.00
_cell.angle_beta   90.00
_cell.angle_gamma   90.00
#
_symmetry.space_group_name_H-M   'P 1'
#
loop_
_entity.id
_entity.type
_entity.pdbx_description
1 polymer ?
#
loop_
_entity_poly.entity_id
_entity_poly.type
_entity_poly.pdbx_seq_one_letter_code
_entity_poly.pdbx_strand_id
1 'polypeptide(L)'
;MTSKIKLPTFFVVGVQKAGTTTLHDWLIQQSEVCLPRLKETHFFSRKDIYNRGLNWYLNQFPKYKDNVIVGEVDPDYIFYEEAPLRIRELVESPKFIFIFRNPIDRAYSHYLMSFSRGYETLSFKEALIVEASRCEQANKLYMPHHSYIARGMYCTQVNRYRKFFPTSAFLFIKFDDLFGENSCIDTYDKICKFIGINSFSRMVNFKKRQNQASKPRSITLRNFIYGHSPFKKAIGSLIPSESLKLKFAIFLDRINKSPIKIKSENWRESVPDKFWDVANDEILKVESLTGLNLHDWMHNKVSIKR
;
A
#
# COMPACT_ATOMS: atom_id res chain seq x y z
N MET A 1 -2.40 -13.48 -33.50
CA MET A 1 -1.99 -12.09 -33.22
C MET A 1 -1.45 -12.03 -31.79
N THR A 2 -0.13 -11.96 -31.64
CA THR A 2 0.52 -11.73 -30.33
C THR A 2 0.29 -10.26 -29.96
N SER A 3 -0.55 -10.00 -28.96
CA SER A 3 -0.73 -8.63 -28.47
C SER A 3 0.61 -8.06 -28.01
N LYS A 4 0.96 -6.88 -28.51
CA LYS A 4 2.19 -6.18 -28.16
C LYS A 4 2.05 -5.74 -26.70
N ILE A 5 2.86 -6.31 -25.81
CA ILE A 5 2.77 -5.95 -24.38
C ILE A 5 3.16 -4.47 -24.23
N LYS A 6 2.25 -3.71 -23.63
CA LYS A 6 2.36 -2.27 -23.36
C LYS A 6 2.92 -2.04 -21.97
N LEU A 7 3.74 -1.00 -21.82
CA LEU A 7 4.15 -0.51 -20.51
C LEU A 7 2.96 0.12 -19.78
N PRO A 8 2.96 0.13 -18.42
CA PRO A 8 1.94 0.82 -17.66
C PRO A 8 1.91 2.32 -17.93
N THR A 9 0.72 2.88 -18.06
CA THR A 9 0.48 4.31 -18.27
C THR A 9 0.05 5.04 -17.00
N PHE A 10 -0.32 4.30 -15.95
CA PHE A 10 -0.59 4.86 -14.63
C PHE A 10 -0.05 3.98 -13.50
N PHE A 11 0.25 4.62 -12.37
CA PHE A 11 0.72 3.96 -11.15
C PHE A 11 -0.02 4.48 -9.92
N VAL A 12 -0.66 3.59 -9.16
CA VAL A 12 -1.11 3.86 -7.79
C VAL A 12 0.05 3.52 -6.86
N VAL A 13 0.88 4.53 -6.56
CA VAL A 13 2.19 4.36 -5.92
C VAL A 13 2.13 4.37 -4.40
N GLY A 14 1.00 4.77 -3.82
CA GLY A 14 0.91 4.93 -2.38
C GLY A 14 -0.45 5.36 -1.84
N VAL A 15 -0.62 5.37 -0.52
CA VAL A 15 0.37 4.88 0.46
C VAL A 15 -0.02 3.51 1.03
N GLN A 16 0.96 2.80 1.58
CA GLN A 16 0.70 1.53 2.25
C GLN A 16 -0.30 1.75 3.40
N LYS A 17 -1.33 0.89 3.44
CA LYS A 17 -2.46 0.92 4.40
C LYS A 17 -3.51 2.03 4.17
N ALA A 18 -3.55 2.60 2.96
CA ALA A 18 -4.56 3.56 2.53
C ALA A 18 -5.55 2.99 1.48
N GLY A 19 -5.87 1.69 1.53
CA GLY A 19 -6.96 1.13 0.72
C GLY A 19 -6.62 0.77 -0.73
N THR A 20 -5.33 0.79 -1.12
CA THR A 20 -4.89 0.47 -2.49
C THR A 20 -5.28 -0.93 -2.98
N THR A 21 -5.38 -1.92 -2.08
CA THR A 21 -5.89 -3.26 -2.44
C THR A 21 -7.36 -3.22 -2.82
N THR A 22 -8.19 -2.43 -2.13
CA THR A 22 -9.60 -2.27 -2.48
C THR A 22 -9.74 -1.56 -3.82
N LEU A 23 -8.97 -0.49 -4.05
CA LEU A 23 -8.95 0.19 -5.35
C LEU A 23 -8.52 -0.76 -6.49
N HIS A 24 -7.47 -1.57 -6.28
CA HIS A 24 -7.07 -2.60 -7.23
C HIS A 24 -8.22 -3.56 -7.56
N ASP A 25 -8.94 -4.06 -6.55
CA ASP A 25 -10.10 -4.93 -6.72
C ASP A 25 -11.26 -4.26 -7.46
N TRP A 26 -11.43 -2.93 -7.36
CA TRP A 26 -12.42 -2.19 -8.14
C TRP A 26 -11.98 -1.98 -9.59
N LEU A 27 -10.72 -1.59 -9.80
CA LEU A 27 -10.16 -1.34 -11.13
C LEU A 27 -10.13 -2.60 -12.00
N ILE A 28 -9.80 -3.77 -11.44
CA ILE A 28 -9.77 -5.03 -12.21
C ILE A 28 -11.18 -5.51 -12.66
N GLN A 29 -12.25 -4.90 -12.15
CA GLN A 29 -13.62 -5.15 -12.65
C GLN A 29 -13.92 -4.38 -13.94
N GLN A 30 -13.08 -3.40 -14.32
CA GLN A 30 -13.21 -2.67 -15.59
C GLN A 30 -12.57 -3.45 -16.73
N SER A 31 -13.31 -3.67 -17.82
CA SER A 31 -12.81 -4.42 -18.97
C SER A 31 -11.67 -3.72 -19.71
N GLU A 32 -11.59 -2.39 -19.55
CA GLU A 32 -10.62 -1.49 -20.13
C GLU A 32 -9.35 -1.39 -19.30
N VAL A 33 -9.26 -2.02 -18.12
CA VAL A 33 -8.08 -1.92 -17.24
C VAL A 33 -7.34 -3.25 -17.19
N CYS A 34 -6.02 -3.18 -17.31
CA CYS A 34 -5.14 -4.32 -17.07
C CYS A 34 -4.15 -4.01 -15.94
N LEU A 35 -4.18 -4.83 -14.89
CA LEU A 35 -3.26 -4.79 -13.76
C LEU A 35 -2.49 -6.13 -13.66
N PRO A 36 -1.35 -6.18 -12.94
CA PRO A 36 -0.65 -7.42 -12.66
C PRO A 36 -1.55 -8.49 -12.03
N ARG A 37 -1.35 -9.76 -12.39
CA ARG A 37 -2.13 -10.89 -11.82
C ARG A 37 -1.97 -11.02 -10.31
N LEU A 38 -0.78 -10.70 -9.81
CA LEU A 38 -0.44 -10.72 -8.40
C LEU A 38 -0.03 -9.32 -7.98
N LYS A 39 -0.83 -8.74 -7.07
CA LYS A 39 -0.47 -7.52 -6.34
C LYS A 39 0.26 -7.92 -5.05
N GLU A 40 1.42 -7.37 -4.72
CA GLU A 40 2.20 -6.30 -5.37
C GLU A 40 3.36 -6.91 -6.18
N THR A 41 3.80 -6.29 -7.28
CA THR A 41 4.93 -6.83 -8.06
C THR A 41 6.26 -6.51 -7.41
N HIS A 42 6.35 -5.36 -6.72
CA HIS A 42 7.56 -4.79 -6.15
C HIS A 42 8.70 -4.58 -7.15
N PHE A 43 8.41 -4.53 -8.45
CA PHE A 43 9.42 -4.46 -9.49
C PHE A 43 10.27 -3.19 -9.38
N PHE A 44 9.63 -2.03 -9.17
CA PHE A 44 10.36 -0.77 -9.08
C PHE A 44 10.95 -0.51 -7.68
N SER A 45 10.41 -1.09 -6.61
CA SER A 45 10.93 -0.88 -5.25
C SER A 45 12.10 -1.81 -4.89
N ARG A 46 12.06 -3.08 -5.30
CA ARG A 46 13.04 -4.09 -4.87
C ARG A 46 14.11 -4.36 -5.92
N LYS A 47 15.38 -4.15 -5.55
CA LYS A 47 16.53 -4.38 -6.44
C LYS A 47 16.60 -5.81 -6.98
N ASP A 48 16.36 -6.81 -6.13
CA ASP A 48 16.39 -8.22 -6.51
C ASP A 48 15.28 -8.61 -7.51
N ILE A 49 14.15 -7.91 -7.47
CA ILE A 49 13.05 -8.09 -8.40
C ILE A 49 13.30 -7.30 -9.69
N TYR A 50 13.76 -6.06 -9.58
CA TYR A 50 14.11 -5.21 -10.72
C TYR A 50 15.16 -5.88 -11.64
N ASN A 51 16.17 -6.50 -11.04
CA ASN A 51 17.23 -7.21 -11.75
C ASN A 51 16.74 -8.43 -12.56
N ARG A 52 15.49 -8.88 -12.39
CA ARG A 52 14.88 -9.92 -13.24
C ARG A 52 14.52 -9.40 -14.64
N GLY A 53 14.59 -8.08 -14.84
CA GLY A 53 14.44 -7.42 -16.13
C GLY A 53 13.01 -7.19 -16.57
N LEU A 54 12.87 -6.37 -17.61
CA LEU A 54 11.58 -5.92 -18.14
C LEU A 54 10.68 -7.08 -18.58
N ASN A 55 11.23 -8.13 -19.21
CA ASN A 55 10.45 -9.29 -19.63
C ASN A 55 9.80 -10.01 -18.45
N TRP A 56 10.49 -10.12 -17.31
CA TRP A 56 9.89 -10.68 -16.10
C TRP A 56 8.71 -9.84 -15.60
N TYR A 57 8.87 -8.51 -15.62
CA TYR A 57 7.83 -7.56 -15.20
C TYR A 57 6.59 -7.62 -16.10
N LEU A 58 6.79 -7.56 -17.41
CA LEU A 58 5.71 -7.63 -18.41
C LEU A 58 4.94 -8.95 -18.35
N ASN A 59 5.61 -10.06 -17.98
CA ASN A 59 4.97 -11.35 -17.77
C ASN A 59 4.05 -11.41 -16.53
N GLN A 60 4.10 -10.43 -15.63
CA GLN A 60 3.18 -10.36 -14.49
C GLN A 60 1.75 -9.98 -14.90
N PHE A 61 1.57 -9.38 -16.08
CA PHE A 61 0.28 -8.95 -16.59
C PHE A 61 -0.47 -10.11 -17.29
N PRO A 62 -1.81 -10.22 -17.15
CA PRO A 62 -2.61 -11.15 -17.94
C PRO A 62 -2.51 -10.83 -19.44
N LYS A 63 -2.98 -11.74 -20.30
CA LYS A 63 -3.17 -11.40 -21.71
C LYS A 63 -4.36 -10.45 -21.83
N TYR A 64 -4.23 -9.40 -22.62
CA TYR A 64 -5.27 -8.40 -22.83
C TYR A 64 -5.37 -8.01 -24.31
N LYS A 65 -6.51 -7.41 -24.66
CA LYS A 65 -6.79 -6.83 -25.99
C LYS A 65 -6.04 -5.50 -26.14
N ASP A 66 -5.83 -5.05 -27.37
CA ASP A 66 -5.00 -3.86 -27.63
C ASP A 66 -5.53 -2.56 -26.99
N ASN A 67 -6.83 -2.45 -26.69
CA ASN A 67 -7.45 -1.20 -26.20
C ASN A 67 -7.55 -1.09 -24.67
N VAL A 68 -6.72 -1.79 -23.90
CA VAL A 68 -6.70 -1.64 -22.44
C VAL A 68 -5.70 -0.57 -21.97
N ILE A 69 -6.05 0.05 -20.85
CA ILE A 69 -5.22 0.91 -20.03
C ILE A 69 -4.44 0.00 -19.08
N VAL A 70 -3.13 -0.09 -19.28
CA VAL A 70 -2.25 -0.87 -18.41
C VAL A 70 -1.82 0.01 -17.25
N GLY A 71 -1.92 -0.50 -16.03
CA GLY A 71 -1.45 0.23 -14.85
C GLY A 71 -0.88 -0.70 -13.80
N GLU A 72 -0.35 -0.12 -12.74
CA GLU A 72 0.15 -0.87 -11.60
C GLU A 72 -0.32 -0.26 -10.28
N VAL A 73 -0.62 -1.11 -9.31
CA VAL A 73 -0.97 -0.68 -7.95
C VAL A 73 0.03 -1.30 -6.97
N ASP A 74 1.03 -0.51 -6.60
CA ASP A 74 2.07 -0.90 -5.64
C ASP A 74 2.31 0.25 -4.65
N PRO A 75 1.68 0.20 -3.46
CA PRO A 75 1.75 1.26 -2.47
C PRO A 75 3.13 1.44 -1.82
N ASP A 76 4.07 0.53 -2.05
CA ASP A 76 5.42 0.65 -1.51
C ASP A 76 6.29 1.59 -2.35
N TYR A 77 5.93 1.84 -3.62
CA TYR A 77 6.72 2.65 -4.54
C TYR A 77 6.95 4.07 -4.03
N ILE A 78 5.95 4.71 -3.44
CA ILE A 78 6.08 6.07 -2.89
C ILE A 78 7.25 6.20 -1.88
N PHE A 79 7.48 5.16 -1.08
CA PHE A 79 8.42 5.21 0.03
C PHE A 79 9.87 5.00 -0.41
N TYR A 80 10.12 4.07 -1.33
CA TYR A 80 11.46 3.72 -1.78
C TYR A 80 11.98 4.70 -2.83
N GLU A 81 13.18 5.23 -2.61
CA GLU A 81 13.72 6.31 -3.46
C GLU A 81 14.10 5.83 -4.86
N GLU A 82 14.43 4.54 -5.00
CA GLU A 82 14.80 3.94 -6.27
C GLU A 82 13.60 3.71 -7.21
N ALA A 83 12.38 3.64 -6.68
CA ALA A 83 11.18 3.38 -7.48
C ALA A 83 10.91 4.44 -8.55
N PRO A 84 10.83 5.75 -8.25
CA PRO A 84 10.61 6.75 -9.29
C PRO A 84 11.74 6.80 -10.33
N LEU A 85 12.99 6.55 -9.94
CA LEU A 85 14.13 6.48 -10.86
C LEU A 85 13.95 5.35 -11.89
N ARG A 86 13.65 4.15 -11.41
CA ARG A 86 13.46 2.97 -12.26
C ARG A 86 12.21 3.03 -13.11
N ILE A 87 11.14 3.69 -12.64
CA ILE A 87 9.94 3.96 -13.46
C ILE A 87 10.32 4.84 -14.64
N ARG A 88 11.12 5.89 -14.40
CA ARG A 88 11.53 6.86 -15.43
C ARG A 88 12.40 6.25 -16.52
N GLU A 89 13.15 5.19 -16.21
CA GLU A 89 13.92 4.43 -17.20
C GLU A 89 13.03 3.76 -18.27
N LEU A 90 11.74 3.54 -17.97
CA LEU A 90 10.81 2.84 -18.85
C LEU A 90 9.66 3.73 -19.34
N VAL A 91 9.16 4.64 -18.51
CA VAL A 91 7.96 5.42 -18.79
C VAL A 91 8.23 6.90 -18.54
N GLU A 92 8.10 7.72 -19.58
CA GLU A 92 8.47 9.14 -19.55
C GLU A 92 7.46 10.01 -18.79
N SER A 93 6.17 9.89 -19.13
CA SER A 93 5.10 10.69 -18.52
C SER A 93 3.90 9.83 -18.11
N PRO A 94 4.05 8.97 -17.08
CA PRO A 94 2.93 8.23 -16.53
C PRO A 94 2.02 9.13 -15.70
N LYS A 95 0.81 8.64 -15.42
CA LYS A 95 -0.10 9.24 -14.44
C LYS A 95 0.12 8.63 -13.06
N PHE A 96 0.28 9.44 -12.01
CA PHE A 96 0.46 8.95 -10.64
C PHE A 96 -0.77 9.19 -9.78
N ILE A 97 -1.15 8.20 -8.99
CA ILE A 97 -2.26 8.26 -8.04
C ILE A 97 -1.72 8.00 -6.63
N PHE A 98 -2.09 8.87 -5.69
CA PHE A 98 -1.74 8.81 -4.29
C PHE A 98 -3.02 8.80 -3.46
N ILE A 99 -3.13 7.82 -2.57
CA ILE A 99 -4.21 7.73 -1.59
C ILE A 99 -3.59 7.96 -0.22
N PHE A 100 -3.89 9.09 0.41
CA PHE A 100 -3.40 9.42 1.74
C PHE A 100 -4.39 9.00 2.81
N ARG A 101 -3.87 8.62 3.96
CA ARG A 101 -4.64 8.34 5.19
C ARG A 101 -4.00 9.11 6.33
N ASN A 102 -4.77 9.45 7.36
CA ASN A 102 -4.22 10.00 8.62
C ASN A 102 -2.91 9.26 8.99
N PRO A 103 -1.77 9.97 9.13
CA PRO A 103 -0.46 9.34 9.29
C PRO A 103 -0.38 8.37 10.48
N ILE A 104 -1.02 8.69 11.61
CA ILE A 104 -1.04 7.86 12.81
C ILE A 104 -1.94 6.64 12.64
N ASP A 105 -3.11 6.79 12.02
CA ASP A 105 -3.98 5.64 11.73
C ASP A 105 -3.35 4.68 10.71
N ARG A 106 -2.63 5.23 9.73
CA ARG A 106 -1.85 4.47 8.75
C ARG A 106 -0.73 3.70 9.44
N ALA A 107 0.03 4.37 10.31
CA ALA A 107 1.08 3.78 11.14
C ALA A 107 0.54 2.63 12.00
N TYR A 108 -0.57 2.84 12.70
CA TYR A 108 -1.21 1.81 13.51
C TYR A 108 -1.71 0.63 12.68
N SER A 109 -2.29 0.88 11.51
CA SER A 109 -2.70 -0.19 10.59
C SER A 109 -1.52 -1.02 10.09
N HIS A 110 -0.35 -0.41 9.90
CA HIS A 110 0.89 -1.10 9.55
C HIS A 110 1.41 -1.90 10.74
N TYR A 111 1.45 -1.32 11.94
CA TYR A 111 1.81 -2.00 13.18
C TYR A 111 0.97 -3.28 13.38
N LEU A 112 -0.36 -3.20 13.28
CA LEU A 112 -1.23 -4.37 13.42
C LEU A 112 -0.93 -5.46 12.38
N MET A 113 -0.57 -5.06 11.16
CA MET A 113 -0.14 -6.00 10.11
C MET A 113 1.19 -6.67 10.47
N SER A 114 2.18 -5.93 10.94
CA SER A 114 3.47 -6.47 11.35
C SER A 114 3.34 -7.38 12.56
N PHE A 115 2.56 -6.97 13.57
CA PHE A 115 2.27 -7.75 14.77
C PHE A 115 1.55 -9.07 14.44
N SER A 116 0.49 -8.99 13.63
CA SER A 116 -0.27 -10.19 13.21
C SER A 116 0.56 -11.20 12.42
N ARG A 117 1.56 -10.73 11.67
CA ARG A 117 2.51 -11.57 10.92
C ARG A 117 3.71 -12.02 11.76
N GLY A 118 3.87 -11.49 12.97
CA GLY A 118 4.95 -11.83 13.89
C GLY A 118 6.27 -11.13 13.63
N TYR A 119 6.25 -10.07 12.81
CA TYR A 119 7.42 -9.22 12.61
C TYR A 119 7.62 -8.23 13.76
N GLU A 120 6.52 -7.80 14.39
CA GLU A 120 6.56 -6.93 15.57
C GLU A 120 6.11 -7.68 16.81
N THR A 121 6.80 -7.44 17.91
CA THR A 121 6.52 -8.01 19.23
C THR A 121 6.31 -6.95 20.31
N LEU A 122 6.78 -5.72 20.07
CA LEU A 122 6.61 -4.59 20.97
C LEU A 122 5.17 -4.07 20.93
N SER A 123 4.78 -3.31 21.96
CA SER A 123 3.55 -2.50 21.90
C SER A 123 3.67 -1.41 20.84
N PHE A 124 2.54 -0.83 20.40
CA PHE A 124 2.58 0.25 19.39
C PHE A 124 3.43 1.44 19.85
N LYS A 125 3.26 1.89 21.10
CA LYS A 125 4.04 2.98 21.70
C LYS A 125 5.55 2.70 21.65
N GLU A 126 5.97 1.52 22.11
CA GLU A 126 7.38 1.12 22.11
C GLU A 126 7.92 1.01 20.68
N ALA A 127 7.15 0.43 19.77
CA ALA A 127 7.50 0.27 18.36
C ALA A 127 7.76 1.62 17.68
N LEU A 128 6.95 2.64 17.97
CA LEU A 128 7.18 4.02 17.50
C LEU A 128 8.46 4.62 18.07
N ILE A 129 8.72 4.43 19.37
CA ILE A 129 9.90 4.98 20.05
C ILE A 129 11.20 4.42 19.45
N VAL A 130 11.24 3.14 19.12
CA VAL A 130 12.44 2.47 18.57
C VAL A 130 12.51 2.47 17.04
N GLU A 131 11.53 3.03 16.34
CA GLU A 131 11.49 3.02 14.87
C GLU A 131 12.73 3.68 14.26
N ALA A 132 13.09 4.87 14.72
CA ALA A 132 14.22 5.62 14.17
C ALA A 132 15.52 4.80 14.23
N SER A 133 15.84 4.19 15.37
CA SER A 133 17.04 3.37 15.51
C SER A 133 17.00 2.11 14.64
N ARG A 134 15.83 1.48 14.48
CA ARG A 134 15.65 0.32 13.57
C ARG A 134 15.83 0.70 12.10
N CYS A 135 15.42 1.91 11.71
CA CYS A 135 15.56 2.42 10.34
C CYS A 135 16.98 2.91 10.03
N GLU A 136 17.70 3.46 11.01
CA GLU A 136 19.08 3.96 10.85
C GLU A 136 20.13 2.85 10.72
N GLN A 137 19.91 1.67 11.33
CA GLN A 137 20.85 0.54 11.31
C GLN A 137 21.07 -0.09 9.92
N ALA A 138 20.70 0.59 8.82
CA ALA A 138 20.91 0.23 7.42
C ALA A 138 20.43 -1.17 7.01
N ASN A 139 19.70 -1.87 7.88
CA ASN A 139 19.10 -3.13 7.53
C ASN A 139 17.82 -2.84 6.75
N LYS A 140 17.93 -2.86 5.41
CA LYS A 140 16.79 -2.87 4.48
C LYS A 140 15.75 -3.96 4.84
N LEU A 141 16.11 -4.93 5.68
CA LEU A 141 15.25 -5.95 6.26
C LEU A 141 14.19 -5.42 7.24
N TYR A 142 14.43 -4.32 7.97
CA TYR A 142 13.46 -3.79 8.95
C TYR A 142 12.43 -2.83 8.33
N MET A 143 12.83 -2.09 7.29
CA MET A 143 11.99 -1.08 6.64
C MET A 143 10.64 -1.59 6.09
N PRO A 144 10.49 -2.83 5.59
CA PRO A 144 9.18 -3.33 5.18
C PRO A 144 8.16 -3.48 6.32
N HIS A 145 8.64 -3.68 7.55
CA HIS A 145 7.80 -4.12 8.67
C HIS A 145 7.80 -3.19 9.88
N HIS A 146 8.74 -2.24 9.98
CA HIS A 146 8.91 -1.39 11.17
C HIS A 146 8.91 0.11 10.90
N SER A 147 8.78 0.55 9.64
CA SER A 147 8.76 1.98 9.30
C SER A 147 7.33 2.54 9.39
N TYR A 148 6.84 2.81 10.60
CA TYR A 148 5.49 3.27 10.86
C TYR A 148 5.32 4.78 10.62
N ILE A 149 6.13 5.64 11.23
CA ILE A 149 6.11 7.09 11.05
C ILE A 149 6.77 7.48 9.74
N ALA A 150 7.91 6.88 9.38
CA ALA A 150 8.67 7.26 8.20
C ALA A 150 7.84 7.13 6.90
N ARG A 151 7.00 6.09 6.79
CA ARG A 151 6.08 5.92 5.66
C ARG A 151 4.93 6.92 5.65
N GLY A 152 4.66 7.57 6.79
CA GLY A 152 3.70 8.64 6.95
C GLY A 152 4.19 10.01 6.47
N MET A 153 5.48 10.17 6.18
CA MET A 153 6.08 11.45 5.73
C MET A 153 5.86 11.67 4.23
N TYR A 154 4.60 11.88 3.84
CA TYR A 154 4.13 11.90 2.47
C TYR A 154 4.69 13.06 1.62
N CYS A 155 4.82 14.26 2.16
CA CYS A 155 5.19 15.48 1.43
C CYS A 155 6.54 15.32 0.73
N THR A 156 7.57 14.89 1.47
CA THR A 156 8.90 14.58 0.91
C THR A 156 8.81 13.51 -0.18
N GLN A 157 8.02 12.47 0.05
CA GLN A 157 7.88 11.37 -0.90
C GLN A 157 7.16 11.80 -2.19
N VAL A 158 6.11 12.63 -2.11
CA VAL A 158 5.40 13.19 -3.28
C VAL A 158 6.30 14.13 -4.05
N ASN A 159 7.04 15.01 -3.36
CA ASN A 159 7.98 15.93 -4.00
C ASN A 159 9.09 15.20 -4.76
N ARG A 160 9.53 14.03 -4.26
CA ARG A 160 10.45 13.15 -5.00
C ARG A 160 9.89 12.79 -6.38
N TYR A 161 8.63 12.37 -6.45
CA TYR A 161 7.99 12.03 -7.73
C TYR A 161 7.81 13.26 -8.62
N ARG A 162 7.32 14.40 -8.10
CA ARG A 162 7.20 15.64 -8.89
C ARG A 162 8.53 16.10 -9.49
N LYS A 163 9.63 15.95 -8.75
CA LYS A 163 10.98 16.27 -9.23
C LYS A 163 11.42 15.40 -10.41
N PHE A 164 11.14 14.10 -10.36
CA PHE A 164 11.55 13.18 -11.43
C PHE A 164 10.61 13.18 -12.64
N PHE A 165 9.36 13.61 -12.46
CA PHE A 165 8.32 13.58 -13.47
C PHE A 165 7.58 14.93 -13.59
N PRO A 166 8.24 15.98 -14.07
CA PRO A 166 7.65 17.33 -14.16
C PRO A 166 6.48 17.43 -15.14
N THR A 167 6.40 16.54 -16.13
CA THR A 167 5.33 16.50 -17.15
C THR A 167 4.23 15.49 -16.83
N SER A 168 4.37 14.71 -15.76
CA SER A 168 3.36 13.74 -15.35
C SER A 168 2.16 14.41 -14.70
N ALA A 169 1.00 13.76 -14.83
CA ALA A 169 -0.18 14.14 -14.07
C ALA A 169 -0.19 13.44 -12.70
N PHE A 170 -0.67 14.15 -11.68
CA PHE A 170 -0.75 13.67 -10.30
C PHE A 170 -2.18 13.77 -9.77
N LEU A 171 -2.72 12.68 -9.25
CA LEU A 171 -4.01 12.64 -8.57
C LEU A 171 -3.81 12.30 -7.09
N PHE A 172 -4.31 13.18 -6.23
CA PHE A 172 -4.31 12.99 -4.78
C PHE A 172 -5.72 12.68 -4.30
N ILE A 173 -5.83 11.65 -3.46
CA ILE A 173 -7.09 11.13 -2.92
C ILE A 173 -6.97 11.03 -1.42
N LYS A 174 -8.00 11.50 -0.71
CA LYS A 174 -8.16 11.28 0.72
C LYS A 174 -8.81 9.91 0.96
N PHE A 175 -8.26 9.13 1.88
CA PHE A 175 -8.76 7.80 2.23
C PHE A 175 -10.25 7.83 2.60
N ASP A 176 -10.67 8.81 3.40
CA ASP A 176 -12.05 8.93 3.87
C ASP A 176 -13.03 9.13 2.71
N ASP A 177 -12.63 9.86 1.66
CA ASP A 177 -13.47 10.06 0.47
C ASP A 177 -13.61 8.77 -0.35
N LEU A 178 -12.55 7.97 -0.42
CA LEU A 178 -12.58 6.68 -1.13
C LEU A 178 -13.52 5.66 -0.48
N PHE A 179 -13.79 5.79 0.83
CA PHE A 179 -14.62 4.85 1.59
C PHE A 179 -15.90 5.46 2.17
N GLY A 180 -16.10 6.76 1.99
CA GLY A 180 -17.26 7.50 2.46
C GLY A 180 -18.52 7.09 1.73
N GLU A 181 -19.64 7.01 2.46
CA GLU A 181 -20.92 6.55 1.91
C GLU A 181 -21.39 7.42 0.73
N ASN A 182 -21.19 8.74 0.83
CA ASN A 182 -21.61 9.70 -0.19
C ASN A 182 -20.51 10.04 -1.20
N SER A 183 -19.23 9.83 -0.87
CA SER A 183 -18.08 10.27 -1.69
C SER A 183 -17.37 9.15 -2.44
N CYS A 184 -17.61 7.88 -2.10
CA CYS A 184 -16.91 6.73 -2.69
C CYS A 184 -17.09 6.63 -4.21
N ILE A 185 -18.32 6.81 -4.71
CA ILE A 185 -18.62 6.69 -6.14
C ILE A 185 -17.94 7.82 -6.93
N ASP A 186 -18.07 9.06 -6.46
CA ASP A 186 -17.49 10.23 -7.11
C ASP A 186 -15.95 10.17 -7.10
N THR A 187 -15.37 9.72 -5.99
CA THR A 187 -13.92 9.51 -5.86
C THR A 187 -13.43 8.44 -6.84
N TYR A 188 -14.18 7.34 -6.97
CA TYR A 188 -13.85 6.29 -7.93
C TYR A 188 -14.00 6.77 -9.38
N ASP A 189 -15.06 7.51 -9.70
CA ASP A 189 -15.27 8.10 -11.02
C ASP A 189 -14.15 9.08 -11.38
N LYS A 190 -13.71 9.91 -10.43
CA LYS A 190 -12.54 10.78 -10.58
C LYS A 190 -11.27 9.99 -10.95
N ILE A 191 -11.02 8.86 -10.28
CA ILE A 191 -9.89 7.98 -10.59
C ILE A 191 -10.01 7.38 -11.99
N CYS A 192 -11.20 6.88 -12.36
CA CYS A 192 -11.48 6.32 -13.68
C CYS A 192 -11.23 7.34 -14.80
N LYS A 193 -11.81 8.54 -14.69
CA LYS A 193 -11.59 9.64 -15.63
C LYS A 193 -10.12 10.02 -15.72
N PHE A 194 -9.44 10.10 -14.57
CA PHE A 194 -8.02 10.41 -14.52
C PHE A 194 -7.17 9.41 -15.30
N ILE A 195 -7.44 8.10 -15.18
CA ILE A 195 -6.70 7.08 -15.94
C ILE A 195 -7.15 6.96 -17.41
N GLY A 196 -8.31 7.52 -17.77
CA GLY A 196 -8.80 7.61 -19.15
C GLY A 196 -9.98 6.69 -19.49
N ILE A 197 -10.73 6.25 -18.48
CA ILE A 197 -11.98 5.50 -18.67
C ILE A 197 -13.13 6.50 -18.87
N ASN A 198 -13.77 6.44 -20.03
CA ASN A 198 -14.81 7.39 -20.44
C ASN A 198 -16.24 6.96 -20.06
N SER A 199 -16.51 5.66 -19.94
CA SER A 199 -17.81 5.13 -19.53
C SER A 199 -17.64 4.19 -18.33
N PHE A 200 -17.92 4.70 -17.14
CA PHE A 200 -17.93 3.86 -15.94
C PHE A 200 -19.07 2.84 -16.01
N SER A 201 -18.75 1.56 -15.83
CA SER A 201 -19.76 0.56 -15.54
C SER A 201 -20.24 0.70 -14.10
N ARG A 202 -21.50 1.15 -13.89
CA ARG A 202 -22.17 1.22 -12.58
C ARG A 202 -22.23 -0.13 -11.81
N MET A 203 -21.74 -1.22 -12.42
CA MET A 203 -21.75 -2.57 -11.85
C MET A 203 -20.56 -2.86 -10.92
N VAL A 204 -19.69 -1.89 -10.61
CA VAL A 204 -18.61 -2.13 -9.64
C VAL A 204 -19.20 -2.46 -8.27
N ASN A 205 -18.82 -3.62 -7.76
CA ASN A 205 -19.23 -4.04 -6.43
C ASN A 205 -18.35 -3.37 -5.36
N PHE A 206 -18.78 -2.19 -4.91
CA PHE A 206 -18.14 -1.45 -3.82
C PHE A 206 -18.32 -2.12 -2.43
N LYS A 207 -19.26 -3.07 -2.29
CA LYS A 207 -19.50 -3.78 -1.02
C LYS A 207 -18.37 -4.75 -0.66
N LYS A 208 -17.51 -5.12 -1.61
CA LYS A 208 -16.32 -5.93 -1.35
C LYS A 208 -15.23 -5.11 -0.64
N ARG A 209 -15.50 -4.67 0.59
CA ARG A 209 -14.52 -4.01 1.46
C ARG A 209 -13.58 -5.08 2.02
N GLN A 210 -12.34 -5.12 1.53
CA GLN A 210 -11.31 -5.95 2.14
C GLN A 210 -10.57 -5.22 3.26
N ASN A 211 -10.21 -5.96 4.30
CA ASN A 211 -9.26 -5.62 5.37
C ASN A 211 -9.80 -4.87 6.60
N GLN A 212 -10.65 -5.55 7.38
CA GLN A 212 -10.62 -5.33 8.83
C GLN A 212 -9.32 -5.92 9.38
N ALA A 213 -8.68 -5.23 10.34
CA ALA A 213 -7.47 -5.74 10.98
C ALA A 213 -7.74 -7.13 11.60
N SER A 214 -6.80 -8.06 11.42
CA SER A 214 -6.94 -9.46 11.85
C SER A 214 -5.73 -9.90 12.64
N LYS A 215 -5.94 -10.82 13.58
CA LYS A 215 -4.88 -11.46 14.39
C LYS A 215 -4.80 -12.95 14.08
N PRO A 216 -3.61 -13.56 14.21
CA PRO A 216 -3.44 -15.00 14.05
C PRO A 216 -4.24 -15.76 15.11
N ARG A 217 -4.89 -16.85 14.73
CA ARG A 217 -5.54 -17.81 15.64
C ARG A 217 -4.50 -18.70 16.32
N SER A 218 -3.44 -19.07 15.59
CA SER A 218 -2.32 -19.87 16.04
C SER A 218 -0.98 -19.19 15.70
N ILE A 219 -0.17 -18.96 16.74
CA ILE A 219 1.19 -18.42 16.61
C ILE A 219 2.10 -19.42 15.87
N THR A 220 1.97 -20.72 16.16
CA THR A 220 2.74 -21.77 15.49
C THR A 220 2.48 -21.79 13.99
N LEU A 221 1.20 -21.75 13.57
CA LEU A 221 0.83 -21.72 12.15
C LEU A 221 1.27 -20.41 11.49
N ARG A 222 1.18 -19.27 12.19
CA ARG A 222 1.73 -17.99 11.71
C ARG A 222 3.24 -18.10 11.47
N ASN A 223 3.98 -18.64 12.43
CA ASN A 223 5.43 -18.80 12.32
C ASN A 223 5.80 -19.79 11.20
N PHE A 224 4.98 -20.79 10.92
CA PHE A 224 5.15 -21.64 9.73
C PHE A 224 4.92 -20.88 8.41
N ILE A 225 3.87 -20.06 8.33
CA ILE A 225 3.53 -19.28 7.13
C ILE A 225 4.55 -18.17 6.85
N TYR A 226 4.94 -17.41 7.88
CA TYR A 226 5.75 -16.19 7.74
C TYR A 226 7.20 -16.36 8.17
N GLY A 227 7.49 -17.28 9.10
CA GLY A 227 8.84 -17.54 9.57
C GLY A 227 9.66 -18.43 8.64
N HIS A 228 10.93 -18.56 8.99
CA HIS A 228 11.88 -19.48 8.36
C HIS A 228 11.89 -20.79 9.16
N SER A 229 11.40 -21.87 8.55
CA SER A 229 11.44 -23.22 9.13
C SER A 229 12.03 -24.20 8.12
N PRO A 230 12.98 -25.08 8.53
CA PRO A 230 13.49 -26.15 7.67
C PRO A 230 12.36 -27.06 7.15
N PHE A 231 11.36 -27.34 7.98
CA PHE A 231 10.19 -28.13 7.63
C PHE A 231 9.34 -27.47 6.53
N LYS A 232 9.20 -26.13 6.57
CA LYS A 232 8.54 -25.37 5.51
C LYS A 232 9.29 -25.47 4.18
N LYS A 233 10.62 -25.43 4.20
CA LYS A 233 11.43 -25.64 2.98
C LYS A 233 11.20 -27.03 2.40
N ALA A 234 11.15 -28.06 3.24
CA ALA A 234 10.90 -29.44 2.82
C ALA A 234 9.50 -29.64 2.21
N ILE A 235 8.44 -29.12 2.83
CA ILE A 235 7.09 -29.16 2.24
C ILE A 235 7.05 -28.32 0.95
N GLY A 236 7.70 -27.15 0.96
CA GLY A 236 7.80 -26.27 -0.19
C GLY A 236 8.46 -26.94 -1.39
N SER A 237 9.46 -27.82 -1.21
CA SER A 237 10.07 -28.55 -2.33
C SER A 237 9.17 -29.59 -2.98
N LEU A 238 8.12 -30.06 -2.29
CA LEU A 238 7.17 -31.04 -2.81
C LEU A 238 6.08 -30.41 -3.69
N ILE A 239 5.91 -29.09 -3.64
CA ILE A 239 4.90 -28.38 -4.42
C ILE A 239 5.56 -27.92 -5.74
N PRO A 240 5.15 -28.45 -6.90
CA PRO A 240 5.88 -28.27 -8.17
C PRO A 240 5.78 -26.86 -8.76
N SER A 241 4.90 -25.99 -8.23
CA SER A 241 4.64 -24.66 -8.77
C SER A 241 4.65 -23.59 -7.69
N GLU A 242 5.42 -22.52 -7.92
CA GLU A 242 5.45 -21.34 -7.04
C GLU A 242 4.06 -20.71 -6.89
N SER A 243 3.23 -20.75 -7.94
CA SER A 243 1.85 -20.24 -7.84
C SER A 243 0.98 -21.12 -6.94
N LEU A 244 1.19 -22.44 -6.91
CA LEU A 244 0.51 -23.34 -5.99
C LEU A 244 0.99 -23.15 -4.54
N LYS A 245 2.30 -22.96 -4.32
CA LYS A 245 2.85 -22.62 -3.00
C LYS A 245 2.22 -21.34 -2.46
N LEU A 246 2.15 -20.31 -3.29
CA LEU A 246 1.53 -19.04 -2.91
C LEU A 246 0.04 -19.21 -2.58
N LYS A 247 -0.73 -19.93 -3.41
CA LYS A 247 -2.14 -20.22 -3.14
C LYS A 247 -2.35 -20.96 -1.82
N PHE A 248 -1.51 -21.96 -1.55
CA PHE A 248 -1.56 -22.73 -0.31
C PHE A 248 -1.23 -21.86 0.91
N ALA A 249 -0.18 -21.04 0.84
CA ALA A 249 0.17 -20.10 1.90
C ALA A 249 -0.97 -19.10 2.18
N ILE A 250 -1.59 -18.56 1.13
CA ILE A 250 -2.75 -17.66 1.24
C ILE A 250 -3.95 -18.37 1.91
N PHE A 251 -4.19 -19.64 1.56
CA PHE A 251 -5.26 -20.45 2.15
C PHE A 251 -5.03 -20.66 3.65
N LEU A 252 -3.83 -21.09 4.05
CA LEU A 252 -3.47 -21.28 5.45
C LEU A 252 -3.56 -19.97 6.24
N ASP A 253 -3.08 -18.87 5.67
CA ASP A 253 -3.16 -17.54 6.29
C ASP A 253 -4.62 -17.10 6.51
N ARG A 254 -5.52 -17.37 5.55
CA ARG A 254 -6.94 -17.06 5.68
C ARG A 254 -7.59 -17.84 6.83
N ILE A 255 -7.31 -19.14 6.95
CA ILE A 255 -7.81 -19.98 8.04
C ILE A 255 -7.26 -19.51 9.39
N ASN A 256 -5.99 -19.09 9.40
CA ASN A 256 -5.33 -18.64 10.61
C ASN A 256 -5.72 -17.21 11.03
N LYS A 257 -6.59 -16.50 10.31
CA LYS A 257 -6.99 -15.14 10.68
C LYS A 257 -8.28 -15.14 11.50
N SER A 258 -8.33 -14.26 12.49
CA SER A 258 -9.56 -13.88 13.20
C SER A 258 -9.68 -12.36 13.22
N PRO A 259 -10.90 -11.79 13.14
CA PRO A 259 -11.08 -10.36 13.26
C PRO A 259 -10.51 -9.88 14.61
N ILE A 260 -9.74 -8.79 14.58
CA ILE A 260 -9.40 -8.10 15.82
C ILE A 260 -10.69 -7.41 16.28
N LYS A 261 -11.33 -7.96 17.32
CA LYS A 261 -12.21 -7.16 18.18
C LYS A 261 -11.30 -6.12 18.79
N ILE A 262 -11.29 -4.91 18.24
CA ILE A 262 -10.64 -3.77 18.87
C ILE A 262 -11.43 -3.59 20.17
N LYS A 263 -10.93 -4.18 21.27
CA LYS A 263 -11.37 -3.74 22.59
C LYS A 263 -11.06 -2.25 22.62
N SER A 264 -11.99 -1.48 23.17
CA SER A 264 -12.00 -0.03 23.32
C SER A 264 -10.83 0.53 24.15
N GLU A 265 -9.67 -0.10 24.15
CA GLU A 265 -8.42 0.53 24.55
C GLU A 265 -8.14 1.62 23.53
N ASN A 266 -8.17 2.87 23.97
CA ASN A 266 -7.94 4.02 23.14
C ASN A 266 -6.45 4.07 22.77
N TRP A 267 -6.02 3.21 21.83
CA TRP A 267 -4.63 3.10 21.39
C TRP A 267 -4.04 4.45 20.97
N ARG A 268 -4.87 5.41 20.57
CA ARG A 268 -4.48 6.80 20.28
C ARG A 268 -3.92 7.53 21.51
N GLU A 269 -4.44 7.27 22.71
CA GLU A 269 -3.91 7.82 23.97
C GLU A 269 -2.52 7.25 24.30
N SER A 270 -2.18 6.07 23.78
CA SER A 270 -0.85 5.49 23.99
C SER A 270 0.23 6.13 23.10
N VAL A 271 -0.16 6.91 22.08
CA VAL A 271 0.77 7.54 21.13
C VAL A 271 1.42 8.76 21.79
N PRO A 272 2.77 8.79 21.93
CA PRO A 272 3.46 9.94 22.48
C PRO A 272 3.24 11.23 21.65
N ASP A 273 3.10 12.36 22.35
CA ASP A 273 2.76 13.68 21.78
C ASP A 273 3.64 14.08 20.60
N LYS A 274 4.96 13.84 20.71
CA LYS A 274 5.91 14.12 19.63
C LYS A 274 5.52 13.52 18.28
N PHE A 275 4.81 12.37 18.26
CA PHE A 275 4.36 11.75 17.01
C PHE A 275 3.06 12.37 16.50
N TRP A 276 2.21 12.88 17.38
CA TRP A 276 1.07 13.71 16.97
C TRP A 276 1.53 15.04 16.38
N ASP A 277 2.54 15.69 16.96
CA ASP A 277 3.12 16.92 16.44
C ASP A 277 3.71 16.71 15.03
N VAL A 278 4.50 15.63 14.86
CA VAL A 278 5.04 15.22 13.56
C VAL A 278 3.92 14.93 12.55
N ALA A 279 2.85 14.26 12.96
CA ALA A 279 1.73 13.96 12.07
C ALA A 279 0.95 15.22 11.68
N ASN A 280 0.70 16.14 12.62
CA ASN A 280 0.01 17.40 12.37
C ASN A 280 0.79 18.30 11.40
N ASP A 281 2.11 18.44 11.59
CA ASP A 281 2.99 19.17 10.68
C ASP A 281 2.95 18.56 9.26
N GLU A 282 3.02 17.24 9.18
CA GLU A 282 2.93 16.52 7.91
C GLU A 282 1.56 16.69 7.23
N ILE A 283 0.47 16.68 7.98
CA ILE A 283 -0.89 16.91 7.45
C ILE A 283 -0.97 18.30 6.79
N LEU A 284 -0.50 19.35 7.47
CA LEU A 284 -0.50 20.71 6.94
C LEU A 284 0.35 20.83 5.66
N LYS A 285 1.51 20.19 5.64
CA LYS A 285 2.39 20.14 4.45
C LYS A 285 1.70 19.46 3.27
N VAL A 286 1.02 18.34 3.50
CA VAL A 286 0.30 17.60 2.44
C VAL A 286 -0.91 18.38 1.94
N GLU A 287 -1.67 19.00 2.84
CA GLU A 287 -2.78 19.89 2.49
C GLU A 287 -2.31 21.04 1.58
N SER A 288 -1.25 21.74 1.97
CA SER A 288 -0.63 22.78 1.13
C SER A 288 -0.14 22.26 -0.22
N LEU A 289 0.48 21.06 -0.24
CA LEU A 289 1.05 20.48 -1.46
C LEU A 289 0.00 20.01 -2.48
N THR A 290 -1.16 19.56 -1.99
CA THR A 290 -2.14 18.78 -2.76
C THR A 290 -3.50 19.45 -2.91
N GLY A 291 -3.81 20.43 -2.05
CA GLY A 291 -5.12 21.09 -1.99
C GLY A 291 -6.22 20.22 -1.37
N LEU A 292 -5.90 19.06 -0.79
CA LEU A 292 -6.87 18.23 -0.06
C LEU A 292 -7.21 18.88 1.29
N ASN A 293 -8.49 18.86 1.69
CA ASN A 293 -8.89 19.22 3.06
C ASN A 293 -8.62 18.05 4.01
N LEU A 294 -7.60 18.19 4.85
CA LEU A 294 -7.15 17.17 5.79
C LEU A 294 -7.27 17.64 7.25
N HIS A 295 -7.94 18.76 7.50
CA HIS A 295 -8.02 19.37 8.83
C HIS A 295 -8.70 18.47 9.88
N ASP A 296 -9.66 17.65 9.46
CA ASP A 296 -10.33 16.63 10.27
C ASP A 296 -9.40 15.49 10.74
N TRP A 297 -8.18 15.39 10.19
CA TRP A 297 -7.15 14.46 10.68
C TRP A 297 -6.33 15.03 11.83
N MET A 298 -6.39 16.33 12.08
CA MET A 298 -5.53 17.00 13.06
C MET A 298 -5.86 16.55 14.49
N HIS A 299 -4.82 16.29 15.28
CA HIS A 299 -4.96 16.02 16.70
C HIS A 299 -4.85 17.31 17.51
N ASN A 300 -5.97 17.78 18.04
CA ASN A 300 -6.02 18.92 18.94
C ASN A 300 -6.05 18.41 20.38
N LYS A 301 -4.92 18.50 21.11
CA LYS A 301 -4.99 18.41 22.57
C LYS A 301 -5.68 19.66 23.07
N VAL A 302 -6.92 19.53 23.53
CA VAL A 302 -7.45 20.48 24.50
C VAL A 302 -6.47 20.45 25.67
N SER A 303 -5.68 21.51 25.84
CA SER A 303 -4.84 21.69 27.00
C SER A 303 -5.76 21.71 28.21
N ILE A 304 -5.95 20.55 28.85
CA ILE A 304 -6.43 20.52 30.22
C ILE A 304 -5.23 20.97 31.06
N LYS A 305 -5.02 22.29 31.09
CA LYS A 305 -4.31 22.93 32.19
C LYS A 305 -5.16 22.63 33.43
N ARG A 306 -4.75 21.63 34.21
CA ARG A 306 -5.11 21.53 35.62
C ARG A 306 -4.18 22.45 36.41
#